data_AF-A0A3G8LVV0-F1
#
_entry.id   AF-A0A3G8LVV0-F1
#
_cell.length_a   1.000
_cell.length_b   1.000
_cell.length_c   1.000
_cell.angle_alpha   90.00
_cell.angle_beta   90.00
_cell.angle_gamma   90.00
#
_symmetry.space_group_name_H-M   'P 1'
#
loop_
_entity.id
_entity.type
_entity.pdbx_description
1 polymer ?
#
loop_
_entity_poly.entity_id
_entity_poly.type
_entity_poly.pdbx_seq_one_letter_code
_entity_poly.pdbx_strand_id
1 'polypeptide(L)'
;MERQYIGHLQYFATGEGRAEILASGSIEEIANFAGSFYARGLTFFSFEEIRLAIQQLEKDEYLVDDSDRQDHPALLAAYHINCHVPLIAKTLKEGLGYLSFSYKFYVNHS
;
A
#
# COMPACT_ATOMS: atom_id res chain seq x y z
N MET A 1 7.43 -7.59 21.49
CA MET A 1 7.70 -7.46 20.06
C MET A 1 7.15 -6.13 19.63
N GLU A 2 7.97 -5.25 19.05
CA GLU A 2 7.47 -4.07 18.33
C GLU A 2 6.49 -4.54 17.26
N ARG A 3 5.35 -3.85 17.17
CA ARG A 3 4.36 -4.12 16.13
C ARG A 3 4.97 -3.68 14.80
N GLN A 4 4.96 -4.58 13.83
CA GLN A 4 5.35 -4.25 12.46
C GLN A 4 4.13 -3.69 11.73
N TYR A 5 4.33 -2.56 11.08
CA TYR A 5 3.30 -1.85 10.33
C TYR A 5 3.61 -1.88 8.84
N ILE A 6 2.58 -1.77 8.02
CA ILE A 6 2.66 -1.45 6.59
C ILE A 6 2.15 -0.03 6.42
N GLY A 7 2.98 0.83 5.84
CA GLY A 7 2.58 2.15 5.38
C GLY A 7 2.12 2.08 3.92
N HIS A 8 0.96 2.66 3.63
CA HIS A 8 0.43 2.84 2.29
C HIS A 8 0.33 4.33 1.97
N LEU A 9 0.87 4.74 0.82
CA LEU A 9 0.83 6.11 0.35
C LEU A 9 0.45 6.17 -1.12
N GLN A 10 -0.51 7.04 -1.42
CA GLN A 10 -0.84 7.47 -2.77
C GLN A 10 -0.21 8.83 -3.07
N TYR A 11 0.62 8.90 -4.10
CA TYR A 11 1.18 10.15 -4.59
C TYR A 11 0.77 10.41 -6.04
N PHE A 12 0.26 11.62 -6.29
CA PHE A 12 -0.01 12.15 -7.62
C PHE A 12 1.04 13.18 -7.98
N ALA A 13 1.93 12.83 -8.93
CA ALA A 13 2.77 13.85 -9.57
C ALA A 13 1.88 14.75 -10.42
N THR A 14 2.20 16.04 -10.53
CA THR A 14 1.41 17.08 -11.24
C THR A 14 1.26 16.88 -12.77
N GLY A 15 1.39 15.65 -13.26
CA GLY A 15 1.25 15.24 -14.66
C GLY A 15 0.82 13.78 -14.85
N GLU A 16 -0.20 13.31 -14.12
CA GLU A 16 -0.99 12.06 -14.37
C GLU A 16 -0.43 10.72 -13.83
N GLY A 17 0.65 10.70 -13.06
CA GLY A 17 1.19 9.47 -12.46
C GLY A 17 0.66 9.22 -11.05
N ARG A 18 0.14 8.01 -10.76
CA ARG A 18 -0.13 7.54 -9.39
C ARG A 18 1.00 6.61 -8.95
N ALA A 19 1.69 6.96 -7.87
CA ALA A 19 2.62 6.09 -7.18
C ALA A 19 1.98 5.56 -5.90
N GLU A 20 2.01 4.24 -5.74
CA GLU A 20 1.61 3.52 -4.53
C GLU A 20 2.87 3.03 -3.82
N ILE A 21 3.07 3.43 -2.58
CA ILE A 21 4.25 3.03 -1.81
C ILE A 21 3.82 2.13 -0.65
N LEU A 22 4.46 0.96 -0.54
CA LEU A 22 4.29 0.00 0.53
C LEU A 22 5.62 -0.15 1.29
N ALA A 23 5.66 0.28 2.54
CA ALA A 23 6.84 0.18 3.40
C ALA A 23 6.50 -0.62 4.66
N SER A 24 7.45 -1.41 5.17
CA SER A 24 7.29 -2.11 6.44
C SER A 24 8.32 -1.64 7.47
N GLY A 25 7.89 -1.57 8.74
CA GLY A 25 8.74 -1.08 9.84
C GLY A 25 7.91 -0.50 10.97
N SER A 26 8.56 0.27 11.85
CA SER A 26 7.87 1.16 12.77
C SER A 26 7.22 2.34 12.00
N ILE A 27 6.18 2.94 12.57
CA ILE A 27 5.53 4.13 11.99
C ILE A 27 6.54 5.26 11.75
N GLU A 28 7.50 5.41 12.65
CA GLU A 28 8.51 6.48 12.63
C GLU A 28 9.52 6.27 11.49
N GLU A 29 9.99 5.04 11.27
CA GLU A 29 10.83 4.69 10.13
C GLU A 29 10.10 4.92 8.79
N ILE A 30 8.84 4.52 8.71
CA ILE A 30 8.01 4.69 7.50
C ILE A 30 7.79 6.18 7.20
N ALA A 31 7.46 6.98 8.22
CA ALA A 31 7.24 8.41 8.06
C ALA A 31 8.54 9.14 7.65
N ASN A 32 9.67 8.77 8.24
CA ASN A 32 10.98 9.29 7.86
C ASN A 32 11.35 8.95 6.41
N PHE A 33 11.05 7.73 5.98
CA PHE A 33 11.27 7.29 4.60
C PHE A 33 10.42 8.07 3.59
N ALA A 34 9.12 8.22 3.86
CA ALA A 34 8.22 9.00 2.99
C ALA A 34 8.65 10.47 2.92
N GLY A 35 9.28 11.00 3.97
CA GLY A 35 9.67 12.40 4.07
C GLY A 35 8.48 13.31 4.38
N SER A 36 8.79 14.53 4.80
CA SER A 36 7.81 15.49 5.35
C SER A 36 6.72 15.94 4.36
N PHE A 37 7.04 15.98 3.06
CA PHE A 37 6.10 16.39 2.01
C PHE A 37 5.04 15.32 1.69
N TYR A 38 5.36 14.04 1.94
CA TYR A 38 4.52 12.91 1.59
C TYR A 38 3.87 12.24 2.80
N ALA A 39 4.30 12.60 4.02
CA ALA A 39 3.68 12.10 5.25
C ALA A 39 2.20 12.51 5.41
N ARG A 40 1.79 13.61 4.75
CA ARG A 40 0.38 14.03 4.67
C ARG A 40 -0.34 13.16 3.64
N GLY A 41 -0.92 12.05 4.09
CA GLY A 41 -1.61 11.07 3.23
C GLY A 41 -1.16 9.62 3.43
N LEU A 42 -0.21 9.37 4.34
CA LEU A 42 0.14 8.02 4.76
C LEU A 42 -1.00 7.40 5.58
N THR A 43 -1.40 6.20 5.20
CA THR A 43 -2.24 5.34 6.04
C THR A 43 -1.39 4.19 6.57
N PHE A 44 -1.54 3.86 7.85
CA PHE A 44 -0.79 2.78 8.51
C PHE A 44 -1.71 1.63 8.85
N PHE A 45 -1.26 0.42 8.56
CA PHE A 45 -1.97 -0.82 8.91
C PHE A 45 -1.02 -1.74 9.67
N SER A 46 -1.53 -2.47 10.64
CA SER A 46 -0.80 -3.62 11.20
C SER A 46 -0.74 -4.76 10.18
N PHE A 47 0.27 -5.63 10.32
CA PHE A 47 0.34 -6.85 9.51
C PHE A 47 -0.90 -7.74 9.66
N GLU A 48 -1.55 -7.70 10.83
CA GLU A 48 -2.79 -8.45 11.08
C GLU A 48 -3.96 -7.88 10.28
N GLU A 49 -4.12 -6.56 10.21
CA GLU A 49 -5.13 -5.92 9.36
C GLU A 49 -4.93 -6.27 7.89
N ILE A 50 -3.69 -6.28 7.41
CA ILE A 50 -3.36 -6.67 6.03
C ILE A 50 -3.65 -8.16 5.80
N ARG A 51 -3.32 -9.02 6.75
CA ARG A 51 -3.63 -10.46 6.67
C ARG A 51 -5.13 -10.71 6.55
N LEU A 52 -5.94 -10.02 7.35
CA LEU A 52 -7.40 -10.11 7.29
C LEU A 52 -7.94 -9.59 5.96
N ALA A 53 -7.39 -8.47 5.46
CA ALA A 53 -7.75 -7.92 4.16
C ALA A 53 -7.43 -8.89 3.00
N ILE A 54 -6.28 -9.56 3.01
CA ILE A 54 -5.94 -10.60 2.01
C ILE A 54 -6.95 -11.75 2.06
N GLN A 55 -7.28 -12.25 3.25
CA GLN A 55 -8.27 -13.33 3.41
C GLN A 55 -9.67 -12.94 2.93
N GLN A 56 -10.00 -11.65 3.00
CA GLN A 56 -11.23 -11.13 2.45
C GLN A 56 -11.19 -11.09 0.93
N LEU A 57 -10.10 -10.58 0.34
CA LEU A 57 -9.89 -10.59 -1.11
C LEU A 57 -9.85 -12.00 -1.71
N GLU A 58 -9.46 -13.02 -0.96
CA GLU A 58 -9.52 -14.42 -1.42
C GLU A 58 -10.95 -14.97 -1.50
N LYS A 59 -11.88 -14.39 -0.74
CA LYS A 59 -13.29 -14.77 -0.71
C LYS A 59 -14.13 -13.98 -1.71
N ASP A 60 -13.73 -12.75 -1.99
CA ASP A 60 -14.38 -11.85 -2.94
C ASP A 60 -13.70 -12.01 -4.31
N GLU A 61 -14.42 -12.41 -5.36
CA GLU A 61 -13.83 -12.60 -6.71
C GLU A 61 -13.22 -11.31 -7.30
N TYR A 62 -13.60 -10.14 -6.78
CA TYR A 62 -13.13 -8.83 -7.24
C TYR A 62 -12.97 -7.86 -6.06
N LEU A 63 -11.99 -6.96 -6.14
CA LEU A 63 -11.96 -5.78 -5.29
C LEU A 63 -13.12 -4.87 -5.71
N VAL A 64 -14.14 -4.75 -4.88
CA VAL A 64 -15.21 -3.76 -5.08
C VAL A 64 -14.62 -2.39 -4.75
N ASP A 65 -14.56 -1.52 -5.75
CA ASP A 65 -14.15 -0.13 -5.59
C ASP A 65 -15.26 0.66 -4.86
N ASP A 66 -15.32 0.46 -3.54
CA ASP A 66 -16.21 1.16 -2.63
C ASP A 66 -15.34 1.99 -1.68
N SER A 67 -15.00 3.20 -2.12
CA SER A 67 -14.15 4.13 -1.39
C SER A 67 -14.75 4.60 -0.06
N ASP A 68 -16.05 4.40 0.15
CA ASP A 68 -16.76 4.78 1.37
C ASP A 68 -16.63 3.73 2.48
N ARG A 69 -16.10 2.55 2.16
CA ARG A 69 -15.82 1.51 3.16
C ARG A 69 -14.65 1.91 4.06
N GLN A 70 -14.85 1.73 5.36
CA GLN A 70 -13.83 2.01 6.37
C GLN A 70 -12.54 1.19 6.19
N ASP A 71 -12.65 -0.03 5.67
CA ASP A 71 -11.52 -0.94 5.41
C ASP A 71 -10.96 -0.83 3.99
N HIS A 72 -11.54 0.01 3.12
CA HIS A 72 -11.11 0.17 1.73
C HIS A 72 -9.60 0.46 1.59
N PRO A 73 -8.99 1.37 2.38
CA PRO A 73 -7.55 1.62 2.28
C PRO A 73 -6.70 0.37 2.58
N ALA A 74 -7.13 -0.46 3.54
CA ALA A 74 -6.43 -1.70 3.89
C ALA A 74 -6.61 -2.77 2.80
N LEU A 75 -7.81 -2.88 2.22
CA LEU A 75 -8.11 -3.77 1.10
C LEU A 75 -7.34 -3.40 -0.16
N LEU A 76 -7.22 -2.10 -0.46
CA LEU A 76 -6.45 -1.61 -1.59
C LEU A 76 -4.95 -1.93 -1.43
N ALA A 77 -4.40 -1.68 -0.23
CA ALA A 77 -3.03 -2.04 0.10
C ALA A 77 -2.80 -3.56 -0.03
N ALA A 78 -3.71 -4.38 0.50
CA ALA A 78 -3.67 -5.84 0.40
C ALA A 78 -3.77 -6.35 -1.06
N TYR A 79 -4.61 -5.72 -1.89
CA TYR A 79 -4.73 -6.03 -3.30
C TYR A 79 -3.41 -5.78 -4.05
N HIS A 80 -2.78 -4.62 -3.82
CA HIS A 80 -1.47 -4.32 -4.39
C HIS A 80 -0.38 -5.28 -3.91
N ILE A 81 -0.41 -5.68 -2.64
CA ILE A 81 0.48 -6.73 -2.12
C ILE A 81 0.26 -8.03 -2.90
N ASN A 82 -0.99 -8.47 -3.06
CA ASN A 82 -1.33 -9.73 -3.70
C ASN A 82 -0.92 -9.76 -5.20
N CYS A 83 -1.14 -8.66 -5.93
CA CYS A 83 -0.75 -8.53 -7.33
C CYS A 83 0.78 -8.57 -7.55
N HIS A 84 1.57 -8.29 -6.52
CA HIS A 84 3.02 -8.12 -6.62
C HIS A 84 3.83 -9.04 -5.71
N VAL A 85 3.21 -10.11 -5.18
CA VAL A 85 3.83 -11.08 -4.26
C VAL A 85 5.24 -11.53 -4.71
N PRO A 86 5.50 -11.88 -5.99
CA PRO A 86 6.85 -12.29 -6.41
C PRO A 86 7.90 -11.18 -6.22
N LEU A 87 7.53 -9.93 -6.50
CA LEU A 87 8.41 -8.78 -6.36
C LEU A 87 8.63 -8.45 -4.87
N ILE A 88 7.58 -8.54 -4.06
CA ILE A 88 7.66 -8.35 -2.60
C ILE A 88 8.56 -9.40 -1.98
N ALA A 89 8.37 -10.68 -2.31
CA ALA A 89 9.18 -11.78 -1.80
C ALA A 89 10.67 -11.61 -2.14
N LYS A 90 10.97 -11.13 -3.36
CA LYS A 90 12.34 -10.79 -3.76
C LYS A 90 12.92 -9.63 -2.94
N THR A 91 12.15 -8.55 -2.77
CA THR A 91 12.57 -7.33 -2.06
C THR A 91 12.87 -7.62 -0.59
N LEU A 92 12.01 -8.42 0.06
CA LEU A 92 12.23 -8.92 1.42
C LEU A 92 13.50 -9.78 1.53
N LYS A 93 13.73 -10.67 0.55
CA LYS A 93 14.94 -11.52 0.51
C LYS A 93 16.22 -10.69 0.33
N GLU A 94 16.15 -9.59 -0.42
CA GLU A 94 17.27 -8.67 -0.67
C GLU A 94 17.50 -7.68 0.47
N GLY A 95 16.70 -7.72 1.54
CA GLY A 95 16.85 -6.84 2.70
C GLY A 95 16.47 -5.38 2.42
N LEU A 96 15.73 -5.13 1.34
CA LEU A 96 15.20 -3.82 1.01
C LEU A 96 13.92 -3.62 1.84
N GLY A 97 13.95 -2.67 2.78
CA GLY A 97 12.87 -2.44 3.75
C GLY A 97 11.57 -1.84 3.18
N TYR A 98 11.51 -1.58 1.88
CA TYR A 98 10.35 -0.94 1.25
C TYR A 98 10.22 -1.30 -0.23
N LEU A 99 9.01 -1.14 -0.75
CA LEU A 99 8.66 -1.35 -2.15
C LEU A 99 7.80 -0.20 -2.65
N SER A 100 8.13 0.34 -3.83
CA SER A 100 7.33 1.37 -4.49
C SER A 100 6.84 0.87 -5.84
N PHE A 101 5.56 1.08 -6.10
CA PHE A 101 4.93 0.86 -7.39
C PHE A 101 4.53 2.22 -7.97
N SER A 102 4.69 2.37 -9.28
CA SER A 102 4.17 3.52 -10.00
C SER A 102 3.49 3.02 -11.25
N TYR A 103 2.24 3.44 -11.46
CA TYR A 103 1.53 3.14 -12.69
C TYR A 103 0.80 4.39 -13.17
N LYS A 104 0.75 4.53 -14.48
CA LYS A 104 0.02 5.62 -15.13
C LYS A 104 -1.40 5.15 -15.37
N PHE A 105 -2.35 5.70 -14.62
CA PHE A 105 -3.78 5.45 -14.84
C PHE A 105 -4.30 6.52 -15.80
N TYR A 106 -4.74 6.11 -17.00
CA TYR A 106 -5.45 7.02 -17.89
C TYR A 106 -6.90 7.11 -17.40
N VAL A 107 -7.18 8.06 -16.52
CA VAL A 107 -8.55 8.42 -16.18
C VAL A 107 -9.09 9.27 -17.34
N ASN A 108 -9.83 8.64 -18.25
CA ASN A 108 -10.64 9.39 -19.22
C ASN A 108 -11.73 10.11 -18.42
N HIS A 109 -11.49 11.37 -18.07
CA HIS A 109 -12.56 12.25 -17.64
C HIS A 109 -13.45 12.51 -18.86
N SER A 110 -14.67 11.95 -18.80
CA SER A 110 -15.75 12.27 -19.74
C SER A 110 -16.47 13.53 -19.29
#